data_AF-A0A6N9NTN7-F1
#
_entry.id   AF-A0A6N9NTN7-F1
#
_cell.length_a   1.000
_cell.length_b   1.000
_cell.length_c   1.000
_cell.angle_alpha   90.00
_cell.angle_beta   90.00
_cell.angle_gamma   90.00
#
_symmetry.space_group_name_H-M   'P 1'
#
loop_
_entity.id
_entity.type
_entity.pdbx_description
1 polymer ?
#
loop_
_entity_poly.entity_id
_entity_poly.type
_entity_poly.pdbx_seq_one_letter_code
_entity_poly.pdbx_strand_id
1 'polypeptide(L)' 'MSKTSKVATSQQKEKKYPTGRLLKSRHLQGYQRDFAKAVLVEPEYSISGAREALDAALK' A
#
# COMPACT_ATOMS: atom_id res chain seq x y z
N MET A 1 12.53 26.54 1.71
CA MET A 1 12.74 25.07 1.71
C MET A 1 11.38 24.41 1.52
N SER A 2 10.98 24.10 0.29
CA SER A 2 9.66 23.52 0.03
C SER A 2 9.78 22.39 -0.98
N LYS A 3 10.04 21.17 -0.50
CA LYS A 3 9.99 19.96 -1.32
C LYS A 3 8.54 19.49 -1.38
N THR A 4 7.78 20.03 -2.34
CA THR A 4 6.48 19.48 -2.74
C THR A 4 6.73 18.18 -3.49
N SER A 5 6.55 17.06 -2.79
CA SER A 5 6.70 15.72 -3.35
C SER A 5 5.55 15.43 -4.32
N LYS A 6 5.86 15.55 -5.63
CA LYS A 6 5.04 15.05 -6.75
C LYS A 6 4.56 13.62 -6.45
N VAL A 7 3.27 13.47 -6.14
CA VAL A 7 2.61 12.15 -6.18
C VAL A 7 2.40 11.83 -7.65
N ALA A 8 3.38 11.14 -8.23
CA ALA A 8 3.29 10.63 -9.59
C ALA A 8 2.29 9.46 -9.62
N THR A 9 1.07 9.75 -10.07
CA THR A 9 0.07 8.76 -10.48
C THR A 9 0.54 8.15 -11.79
N SER A 10 1.52 7.24 -11.73
CA SER A 10 1.91 6.43 -12.87
C SER A 10 0.98 5.23 -12.94
N GLN A 11 0.02 5.29 -13.86
CA GLN A 11 -0.77 4.16 -14.34
C GLN A 11 0.20 3.05 -14.79
N GLN A 12 0.54 2.14 -13.88
CA GLN A 12 1.38 0.99 -14.17
C GLN A 12 0.57 -0.25 -13.86
N LYS A 13 0.21 -0.96 -14.95
CA LYS A 13 -0.08 -2.40 -15.03
C LYS A 13 -0.08 -3.04 -13.63
N GLU A 14 -1.26 -3.33 -13.08
CA GLU A 14 -1.42 -3.81 -11.70
C GLU A 14 -0.63 -5.10 -11.48
N LYS A 15 0.64 -4.94 -11.13
CA LYS A 15 1.50 -6.05 -10.73
C LYS A 15 1.10 -6.39 -9.30
N LYS A 16 0.81 -7.66 -9.08
CA LYS A 16 0.71 -8.21 -7.74
C LYS A 16 2.12 -8.32 -7.17
N TYR A 17 2.24 -7.96 -5.90
CA TYR A 17 3.46 -8.05 -5.14
C TYR A 17 3.17 -8.84 -3.87
N PRO A 18 4.13 -9.65 -3.40
CA PRO A 18 4.01 -10.30 -2.11
C PRO A 18 3.76 -9.27 -1.01
N THR A 19 2.82 -9.56 -0.11
CA THR A 19 2.42 -8.68 0.99
C THR A 19 3.61 -8.28 1.86
N GLY A 20 4.53 -9.22 2.11
CA GLY A 20 5.77 -8.92 2.83
C GLY A 20 6.65 -7.86 2.16
N ARG A 21 6.64 -7.75 0.82
CA ARG A 21 7.34 -6.67 0.10
C ARG A 21 6.54 -5.37 0.16
N LEU A 22 5.22 -5.42 0.03
CA LEU A 22 4.34 -4.25 0.11
C LEU A 22 4.43 -3.57 1.48
N LEU A 23 4.42 -4.34 2.58
CA LEU A 23 4.55 -3.85 3.95
C LEU A 23 5.91 -3.18 4.25
N LYS A 24 6.95 -3.54 3.49
CA LYS A 24 8.29 -2.91 3.56
C LYS A 24 8.44 -1.73 2.59
N SER A 25 7.50 -1.57 1.65
CA SER A 25 7.56 -0.54 0.62
C SER A 25 7.15 0.84 1.16
N ARG A 26 7.48 1.90 0.41
CA ARG A 26 7.02 3.26 0.73
C ARG A 26 5.52 3.48 0.47
N HIS A 27 4.85 2.57 -0.26
CA HIS A 27 3.46 2.76 -0.68
C HIS A 27 2.45 2.66 0.46
N LEU A 28 2.77 1.89 1.51
CA LEU A 28 1.91 1.67 2.67
C LEU A 28 2.43 2.37 3.95
N GLN A 29 3.38 3.31 3.81
CA GLN A 29 3.95 4.03 4.98
C GLN A 29 2.96 4.91 5.74
N GLY A 30 1.80 5.21 5.15
CA GLY A 30 0.72 5.94 5.84
C GLY A 30 -0.07 5.09 6.84
N TYR A 31 0.10 3.76 6.82
CA TYR A 31 -0.63 2.84 7.70
C TYR A 31 0.31 2.26 8.77
N GLN A 32 -0.24 1.98 9.95
CA GLN A 32 0.51 1.26 10.98
C GLN A 32 0.86 -0.14 10.47
N ARG A 33 2.11 -0.57 10.69
CA ARG A 33 2.62 -1.85 10.16
C ARG A 33 1.83 -3.06 10.65
N ASP A 34 1.45 -3.07 11.92
CA ASP A 34 0.71 -4.18 12.51
C ASP A 34 -0.75 -4.20 12.04
N PHE A 35 -1.36 -3.03 11.88
CA PHE A 35 -2.66 -2.89 11.21
C PHE A 35 -2.61 -3.43 9.79
N ALA A 36 -1.60 -3.04 9.01
CA ALA A 36 -1.47 -3.49 7.63
C ALA A 36 -1.25 -5.00 7.51
N LYS A 37 -0.56 -5.62 8.47
CA LYS A 37 -0.46 -7.09 8.55
C LYS A 37 -1.77 -7.78 8.91
N ALA A 38 -2.57 -7.17 9.79
CA ALA A 38 -3.85 -7.72 10.22
C ALA A 38 -4.91 -7.66 9.10
N VAL A 39 -4.85 -6.63 8.26
CA VAL A 39 -5.80 -6.43 7.15
C VAL A 39 -5.35 -7.15 5.87
N LEU A 40 -4.06 -7.07 5.51
CA LEU A 40 -3.51 -7.74 4.33
C LEU A 40 -3.19 -9.21 4.67
N VAL A 41 -4.23 -10.03 4.78
CA VAL A 41 -4.13 -11.46 5.10
C VAL A 41 -3.70 -12.31 3.92
N GLU A 42 -3.96 -11.88 2.68
CA GLU A 42 -3.54 -12.62 1.49
C GLU A 42 -2.03 -12.51 1.26
N PRO A 43 -1.41 -13.52 0.62
CA PRO A 43 0.03 -13.53 0.36
C PRO A 43 0.47 -12.50 -0.68
N GLU A 44 -0.44 -12.05 -1.56
CA GLU A 44 -0.14 -11.11 -2.64
C GLU A 44 -1.26 -10.10 -2.86
N TYR A 45 -0.89 -8.84 -3.03
CA TYR A 45 -1.82 -7.76 -3.40
C TYR A 45 -1.24 -6.91 -4.51
N SER A 46 -2.10 -6.22 -5.26
CA SER A 46 -1.67 -5.03 -6.02
C SER A 46 -1.51 -3.84 -5.08
N ILE A 47 -0.79 -2.80 -5.50
CA ILE A 47 -0.65 -1.57 -4.68
C ILE A 47 -2.01 -0.91 -4.47
N SER A 48 -2.86 -0.89 -5.50
CA SER A 48 -4.23 -0.40 -5.46
C SER A 48 -5.09 -1.21 -4.50
N GLY A 49 -5.13 -2.54 -4.66
CA GLY A 49 -5.94 -3.43 -3.84
C GLY A 49 -5.51 -3.43 -2.37
N ALA A 50 -4.20 -3.36 -2.09
CA ALA A 50 -3.71 -3.24 -0.72
C ALA A 50 -4.17 -1.93 -0.05
N ARG A 51 -4.11 -0.81 -0.78
CA ARG A 51 -4.61 0.49 -0.27
C ARG A 51 -6.10 0.46 -0.02
N GLU A 52 -6.87 -0.08 -0.95
CA GLU A 52 -8.32 -0.15 -0.84
C GLU A 52 -8.75 -1.03 0.35
N ALA A 53 -8.12 -2.19 0.55
CA ALA A 53 -8.37 -3.04 1.71
C ALA A 53 -8.06 -2.31 3.03
N LEU A 54 -6.96 -1.57 3.09
CA LEU A 54 -6.59 -0.81 4.28
C LEU A 54 -7.52 0.36 4.55
N ASP A 55 -7.92 1.11 3.52
CA ASP A 55 -8.88 2.21 3.65
C ASP A 55 -10.28 1.71 4.01
N ALA A 56 -10.69 0.54 3.48
CA ALA A 56 -11.96 -0.09 3.83
C ALA A 56 -11.99 -0.53 5.31
N ALA A 57 -10.85 -0.95 5.86
CA ALA A 57 -10.73 -1.36 7.26
C ALA A 57 -10.64 -0.17 8.26
N LEU A 58 -10.53 1.07 7.78
CA LEU A 58 -10.53 2.29 8.59
C LEU A 58 -11.90 3.00 8.62
N LYS A 59 -12.89 2.51 7.86
CA LYS A 59 -14.28 2.95 7.94
C LYS A 59 -15.02 2.21 9.04
#